data_AF-A0A534VYK9-F1
#
_entry.id   AF-A0A534VYK9-F1
#
_cell.length_a   1.000
_cell.length_b   1.000
_cell.length_c   1.000
_cell.angle_alpha   90.00
_cell.angle_beta   90.00
_cell.angle_gamma   90.00
#
_symmetry.space_group_name_H-M   'P 1'
#
loop_
_entity.id
_entity.type
_entity.pdbx_description
1 polymer ?
#
loop_
_entity_poly.entity_id
_entity_poly.type
_entity_poly.pdbx_seq_one_letter_code
_entity_poly.pdbx_strand_id
1 'polypeptide(L)'
;MEASGSHGRGGLLVQESNEAPPNGTRGVTECAGHDETDEVGVRVEPEVVLPAQVFDRRADLLQPEKRLMLAILEDATATLLRHPTPRHAGKRRALRETEAWLDSPDTESPFAFIRICEALGLDAQWLRRGLARAQVAREGEPGKDGRRLVRRMAGTRHRISGHRFG
;
A
#
# COMPACT_ATOMS: atom_id res chain seq x y z
N MET A 1 47.46 33.11 16.30
CA MET A 1 48.29 32.07 16.96
C MET A 1 47.37 31.28 17.86
N GLU A 2 47.62 29.98 18.03
CA GLU A 2 46.70 28.92 18.53
C GLU A 2 45.80 28.36 17.40
N ALA A 3 45.63 27.06 17.17
CA ALA A 3 46.42 25.87 17.41
C ALA A 3 45.84 24.77 16.47
N SER A 4 46.70 23.84 16.04
CA SER A 4 46.42 22.70 15.16
C SER A 4 45.49 21.62 15.74
N GLY A 5 44.99 20.78 14.83
CA GLY A 5 44.66 19.36 15.08
C GLY A 5 43.18 19.12 15.41
N SER A 6 42.52 18.02 15.05
CA SER A 6 42.99 16.72 14.57
C SER A 6 41.80 16.00 13.92
N HIS A 7 42.08 15.21 12.88
CA HIS A 7 41.20 14.13 12.45
C HIS A 7 41.05 13.07 13.55
N GLY A 8 39.90 12.41 13.61
CA GLY A 8 39.68 11.22 14.44
C GLY A 8 38.52 10.39 13.89
N ARG A 9 38.85 9.35 13.13
CA ARG A 9 37.95 8.24 12.76
C ARG A 9 37.82 7.28 13.95
N GLY A 10 36.65 6.65 14.06
CA GLY A 10 36.37 5.47 14.90
C GLY A 10 34.89 5.51 15.29
N GLY A 11 34.01 4.59 14.89
CA GLY A 11 34.22 3.17 14.67
C GLY A 11 33.65 2.40 15.87
N LEU A 12 32.40 1.97 15.72
CA LEU A 12 31.79 0.77 16.30
C LEU A 12 31.89 0.55 17.83
N LEU A 13 30.74 0.63 18.52
CA LEU A 13 30.39 -0.38 19.52
C LEU A 13 28.87 -0.46 19.69
N VAL A 14 28.27 -1.47 19.08
CA VAL A 14 26.97 -2.00 19.47
C VAL A 14 27.22 -2.81 20.74
N GLN A 15 26.68 -2.38 21.87
CA GLN A 15 26.62 -3.18 23.09
C GLN A 15 25.24 -3.81 23.17
N GLU A 16 25.16 -5.06 22.71
CA GLU A 16 24.15 -6.01 23.18
C GLU A 16 24.40 -6.24 24.67
N SER A 17 23.52 -5.67 25.49
CA SER A 17 23.35 -6.08 26.87
C SER A 17 22.04 -6.86 26.94
N ASN A 18 22.11 -8.19 26.98
CA ASN A 18 21.13 -8.92 27.77
C ASN A 18 21.73 -10.16 28.40
N GLU A 19 21.37 -10.31 29.65
CA GLU A 19 22.05 -10.99 30.72
C GLU A 19 21.56 -12.45 30.81
N ALA A 20 22.51 -13.38 30.98
CA ALA A 20 22.23 -14.78 31.22
C ALA A 20 21.74 -15.00 32.67
N PRO A 21 20.70 -15.82 32.92
CA PRO A 21 20.40 -16.25 34.28
C PRO A 21 21.33 -17.41 34.69
N PRO A 22 21.80 -17.44 35.95
CA PRO A 22 22.77 -18.41 36.40
C PRO A 22 22.16 -19.70 36.97
N ASN A 23 22.95 -20.76 36.77
CA ASN A 23 23.24 -21.85 37.69
C ASN A 23 22.18 -22.94 37.92
N GLY A 24 22.54 -24.13 37.45
CA GLY A 24 21.89 -25.37 37.80
C GLY A 24 22.13 -25.77 39.25
N THR A 25 21.08 -26.31 39.87
CA THR A 25 21.19 -27.12 41.07
C THR A 25 20.40 -28.41 40.83
N ARG A 26 21.06 -29.55 41.06
CA ARG A 26 20.53 -30.92 40.94
C ARG A 26 19.54 -31.22 42.08
N GLY A 27 18.53 -32.05 41.83
CA GLY A 27 17.75 -32.67 42.89
C GLY A 27 16.43 -33.31 42.42
N VAL A 28 16.46 -34.63 42.25
CA VAL A 28 15.37 -35.61 42.11
C VAL A 28 14.13 -35.39 43.02
N THR A 29 12.90 -35.57 42.50
CA THR A 29 11.93 -36.67 42.79
C THR A 29 10.48 -36.30 42.37
N GLU A 30 9.88 -37.17 41.55
CA GLU A 30 8.53 -37.77 41.66
C GLU A 30 7.22 -36.94 41.72
N CYS A 31 6.37 -37.23 40.73
CA CYS A 31 4.90 -37.37 40.64
C CYS A 31 3.86 -36.34 41.17
N ALA A 32 2.89 -36.12 40.26
CA ALA A 32 1.45 -35.85 40.43
C ALA A 32 0.98 -34.41 40.70
N GLY A 33 0.19 -33.91 39.74
CA GLY A 33 -0.64 -32.71 39.84
C GLY A 33 -0.84 -32.06 38.48
N HIS A 34 -1.79 -32.58 37.68
CA HIS A 34 -2.38 -31.79 36.60
C HIS A 34 -3.18 -30.66 37.24
N ASP A 35 -2.72 -29.42 37.10
CA ASP A 35 -3.56 -28.25 37.31
C ASP A 35 -4.02 -27.76 35.94
N GLU A 36 -5.33 -27.86 35.76
CA GLU A 36 -6.09 -27.52 34.57
C GLU A 36 -6.24 -26.00 34.51
N THR A 37 -5.35 -25.33 33.79
CA THR A 37 -5.66 -24.00 33.25
C THR A 37 -5.96 -24.17 31.77
N ASP A 38 -7.25 -24.25 31.44
CA ASP A 38 -7.79 -24.15 30.08
C ASP A 38 -7.43 -22.79 29.48
N GLU A 39 -6.20 -22.67 29.00
CA GLU A 39 -5.78 -21.68 28.03
C GLU A 39 -6.50 -22.05 26.72
N VAL A 40 -7.72 -21.53 26.52
CA VAL A 40 -8.39 -21.58 25.21
C VAL A 40 -7.62 -20.67 24.27
N GLY A 41 -6.49 -21.18 23.79
CA GLY A 41 -5.77 -20.62 22.66
C GLY A 41 -6.71 -20.65 21.47
N VAL A 42 -7.31 -19.50 21.15
CA VAL A 42 -8.05 -19.32 19.91
C VAL A 42 -7.06 -19.60 18.77
N ARG A 43 -7.15 -20.80 18.20
CA ARG A 43 -6.36 -21.21 17.05
C ARG A 43 -6.86 -20.41 15.85
N VAL A 44 -6.18 -19.31 15.56
CA VAL A 44 -6.46 -18.47 14.38
C VAL A 44 -6.01 -19.26 13.16
N GLU A 45 -6.94 -20.00 12.55
CA GLU A 45 -6.67 -20.65 11.27
C GLU A 45 -6.61 -19.58 10.17
N PRO A 46 -5.50 -19.46 9.43
CA PRO A 46 -5.39 -18.45 8.39
C PRO A 46 -6.25 -18.84 7.19
N GLU A 47 -7.40 -18.17 7.03
CA GLU A 47 -8.19 -18.22 5.80
C GLU A 47 -7.42 -17.51 4.68
N VAL A 48 -7.21 -18.20 3.55
CA VAL A 48 -6.55 -17.60 2.37
C VAL A 48 -7.55 -16.67 1.67
N VAL A 49 -7.41 -15.36 1.89
CA VAL A 49 -8.26 -14.34 1.26
C VAL A 49 -7.62 -13.88 -0.06
N LEU A 50 -8.39 -13.90 -1.15
CA LEU A 50 -7.94 -13.35 -2.44
C LEU A 50 -7.82 -11.82 -2.35
N PRO A 51 -6.88 -11.18 -3.09
CA PRO A 51 -6.75 -9.72 -3.07
C PRO A 51 -8.06 -8.98 -3.30
N ALA A 52 -8.88 -9.44 -4.25
CA ALA A 52 -10.17 -8.84 -4.57
C ALA A 52 -11.12 -8.80 -3.35
N GLN A 53 -11.12 -9.85 -2.52
CA GLN A 53 -11.98 -9.93 -1.33
C GLN A 53 -11.50 -9.02 -0.20
N VAL A 54 -10.19 -8.75 -0.10
CA VAL A 54 -9.63 -7.86 0.93
C VAL A 54 -9.99 -6.41 0.66
N PHE A 55 -9.86 -5.96 -0.59
CA PHE A 55 -10.10 -4.57 -0.96
C PHE A 55 -11.60 -4.23 -0.85
N ASP A 56 -12.48 -5.10 -1.35
CA ASP A 56 -13.93 -4.91 -1.26
C ASP A 56 -14.39 -4.88 0.21
N ARG A 57 -13.96 -5.85 1.04
CA ARG A 57 -14.33 -5.86 2.47
C ARG A 57 -13.83 -4.62 3.22
N ARG A 58 -12.61 -4.14 2.94
CA ARG A 58 -12.07 -2.95 3.64
C ARG A 58 -12.82 -1.68 3.27
N ALA A 59 -13.18 -1.52 2.00
CA ALA A 59 -13.98 -0.37 1.57
C ALA A 59 -15.39 -0.40 2.19
N ASP A 60 -16.00 -1.58 2.30
CA ASP A 60 -17.34 -1.74 2.90
C ASP A 60 -17.39 -1.43 4.40
N LEU A 61 -16.28 -1.63 5.12
CA LEU A 61 -16.13 -1.26 6.53
C LEU A 61 -15.97 0.25 6.74
N LEU A 62 -15.63 1.01 5.70
CA LEU A 62 -15.58 2.47 5.77
C LEU A 62 -16.99 3.06 5.70
N GLN A 63 -17.21 4.12 6.47
CA GLN A 63 -18.37 5.00 6.28
C GLN A 63 -18.47 5.41 4.80
N PRO A 64 -19.68 5.48 4.20
CA PRO A 64 -19.86 5.80 2.79
C PRO A 64 -19.11 7.06 2.33
N GLU A 65 -19.04 8.08 3.20
CA GLU A 65 -18.32 9.33 2.96
C GLU A 65 -16.81 9.11 2.84
N LYS A 66 -16.22 8.31 3.75
CA LYS A 66 -14.79 7.98 3.70
C LYS A 66 -14.45 7.11 2.48
N ARG A 67 -15.39 6.26 2.06
CA ARG A 67 -15.24 5.46 0.84
C ARG A 67 -15.19 6.36 -0.40
N LEU A 68 -16.05 7.38 -0.47
CA LEU A 68 -15.99 8.39 -1.52
C LEU A 68 -14.68 9.16 -1.50
N MET A 69 -14.21 9.59 -0.32
CA MET A 69 -12.92 10.28 -0.17
C MET A 69 -11.75 9.43 -0.65
N LEU A 70 -11.74 8.13 -0.32
CA LEU A 70 -10.74 7.20 -0.83
C LEU A 70 -10.80 7.07 -2.35
N ALA A 71 -12.01 6.93 -2.91
CA ALA A 71 -12.19 6.84 -4.37
C ALA A 71 -11.68 8.10 -5.10
N ILE A 72 -11.93 9.30 -4.54
CA ILE A 72 -11.40 10.56 -5.08
C ILE A 72 -9.87 10.54 -5.05
N LEU A 73 -9.27 10.11 -3.94
CA LEU A 73 -7.81 10.05 -3.79
C LEU A 73 -7.17 9.04 -4.74
N GLU A 74 -7.81 7.89 -4.94
CA GLU A 74 -7.38 6.86 -5.88
C GLU A 74 -7.44 7.36 -7.32
N ASP A 75 -8.51 8.05 -7.72
CA ASP A 75 -8.64 8.61 -9.06
C ASP A 75 -7.60 9.72 -9.33
N ALA A 76 -7.37 10.61 -8.36
CA ALA A 76 -6.33 11.63 -8.43
C ALA A 76 -4.93 11.00 -8.59
N THR A 77 -4.62 9.99 -7.75
CA THR A 77 -3.36 9.26 -7.81
C THR A 77 -3.19 8.54 -9.14
N ALA A 78 -4.26 7.91 -9.64
CA ALA A 78 -4.25 7.26 -10.94
C ALA A 78 -4.02 8.26 -12.06
N THR A 79 -4.62 9.46 -12.01
CA THR A 79 -4.42 10.51 -13.01
C THR A 79 -2.96 10.96 -13.08
N LEU A 80 -2.31 11.16 -11.94
CA LEU A 80 -0.90 11.57 -11.85
C LEU A 80 0.04 10.47 -12.33
N LEU A 81 -0.26 9.22 -11.99
CA LEU A 81 0.62 8.10 -12.27
C LEU A 81 0.44 7.57 -13.70
N ARG A 82 -0.76 7.53 -14.29
CA ARG A 82 -1.01 6.76 -15.53
C ARG A 82 -0.16 7.22 -16.73
N HIS A 83 0.09 8.52 -16.90
CA HIS A 83 0.84 9.05 -18.04
C HIS A 83 1.60 10.34 -17.67
N PRO A 84 2.95 10.34 -17.65
CA PRO A 84 3.74 11.56 -17.39
C PRO A 84 3.49 12.67 -18.43
N THR A 85 3.26 12.29 -19.70
CA THR A 85 2.97 13.21 -20.79
C THR A 85 1.72 12.76 -21.56
N PRO A 86 0.51 13.14 -21.12
CA PRO A 86 -0.71 12.74 -21.80
C PRO A 86 -0.80 13.33 -23.21
N ARG A 87 -1.01 12.47 -24.21
CA ARG A 87 -1.12 12.88 -25.64
C ARG A 87 -2.39 13.67 -25.96
N HIS A 88 -3.44 13.54 -25.14
CA HIS A 88 -4.75 14.16 -25.38
C HIS A 88 -4.94 15.40 -24.50
N ALA A 89 -5.46 16.49 -25.08
CA ALA A 89 -5.68 17.76 -24.38
C ALA A 89 -6.55 17.62 -23.11
N GLY A 90 -7.62 16.81 -23.17
CA GLY A 90 -8.48 16.55 -21.99
C GLY A 90 -7.72 15.89 -20.83
N LYS A 91 -6.83 14.94 -21.12
CA LYS A 91 -6.00 14.29 -20.10
C LYS A 91 -4.97 15.24 -19.50
N ARG A 92 -4.42 16.16 -20.31
CA ARG A 92 -3.52 17.23 -19.82
C ARG A 92 -4.23 18.20 -18.90
N ARG A 93 -5.48 18.55 -19.20
CA ARG A 93 -6.30 19.39 -18.35
C ARG A 93 -6.58 18.70 -17.01
N ALA A 94 -7.05 17.45 -17.06
CA ALA A 94 -7.31 16.66 -15.85
C ALA A 94 -6.06 16.57 -14.96
N LEU A 95 -4.88 16.29 -15.53
CA LEU A 95 -3.63 16.26 -14.79
C LEU A 95 -3.34 17.59 -14.06
N ARG A 96 -3.44 18.72 -14.78
CA ARG A 96 -3.21 20.06 -14.19
C ARG A 96 -4.21 20.39 -13.08
N GLU A 97 -5.47 20.01 -13.26
CA GLU A 97 -6.52 20.22 -12.25
C GLU A 97 -6.24 19.36 -11.01
N THR A 98 -5.81 18.12 -11.18
CA THR A 98 -5.40 17.25 -10.08
C THR A 98 -4.17 17.79 -9.35
N GLU A 99 -3.15 18.28 -10.07
CA GLU A 99 -1.97 18.93 -9.47
C GLU A 99 -2.37 20.17 -8.66
N ALA A 100 -3.20 21.04 -9.23
CA ALA A 100 -3.69 22.23 -8.53
C ALA A 100 -4.53 21.87 -7.29
N TRP A 101 -5.36 20.82 -7.37
CA TRP A 101 -6.13 20.33 -6.23
C TRP A 101 -5.22 19.76 -5.13
N LEU A 102 -4.18 19.00 -5.51
CA LEU A 102 -3.20 18.47 -4.56
C LEU A 102 -2.44 19.57 -3.86
N ASP A 103 -2.04 20.63 -4.57
CA ASP A 103 -1.26 21.74 -4.01
C ASP A 103 -2.11 22.76 -3.26
N SER A 104 -3.43 22.74 -3.44
CA SER A 104 -4.35 23.63 -2.78
C SER A 104 -4.21 23.59 -1.25
N PRO A 105 -4.12 24.75 -0.57
CA PRO A 105 -4.19 24.85 0.88
C PRO A 105 -5.63 24.89 1.40
N ASP A 106 -6.63 24.66 0.54
CA ASP A 106 -8.04 24.70 0.93
C ASP A 106 -8.34 23.70 2.05
N THR A 107 -9.10 24.16 3.04
CA THR A 107 -9.58 23.38 4.17
C THR A 107 -11.08 23.61 4.45
N GLU A 108 -11.77 24.38 3.62
CA GLU A 108 -13.20 24.67 3.75
C GLU A 108 -14.03 23.61 3.03
N SER A 109 -13.58 23.15 1.86
CA SER A 109 -14.28 22.11 1.12
C SER A 109 -14.15 20.74 1.80
N PRO A 110 -15.25 19.96 1.95
CA PRO A 110 -15.19 18.61 2.52
C PRO A 110 -14.36 17.63 1.67
N PHE A 111 -14.13 17.95 0.40
CA PHE A 111 -13.30 17.17 -0.52
C PHE A 111 -11.99 17.88 -0.89
N ALA A 112 -11.59 18.88 -0.10
CA ALA A 112 -10.23 19.40 -0.21
C ALA A 112 -9.22 18.30 0.14
N PHE A 113 -8.07 18.31 -0.54
CA PHE A 113 -7.03 17.30 -0.35
C PHE A 113 -6.62 17.13 1.13
N ILE A 114 -6.48 18.25 1.85
CA ILE A 114 -6.13 18.24 3.27
C ILE A 114 -7.22 17.53 4.10
N ARG A 115 -8.50 17.82 3.85
CA ARG A 115 -9.63 17.19 4.55
C ARG A 115 -9.74 15.70 4.27
N ILE A 116 -9.48 15.29 3.02
CA ILE A 116 -9.43 13.87 2.67
C ILE A 116 -8.29 13.17 3.42
N CYS A 117 -7.10 13.76 3.47
CA CYS A 117 -5.97 13.18 4.20
C CYS A 117 -6.29 13.05 5.70
N GLU A 118 -6.84 14.09 6.32
CA GLU A 118 -7.24 14.06 7.73
C GLU A 118 -8.30 12.98 8.02
N ALA A 119 -9.35 12.89 7.19
CA ALA A 119 -10.43 11.93 7.39
C ALA A 119 -9.99 10.46 7.23
N LEU A 120 -8.96 10.23 6.40
CA LEU A 120 -8.35 8.93 6.15
C LEU A 120 -7.14 8.63 7.06
N GLY A 121 -6.71 9.58 7.90
CA GLY A 121 -5.55 9.41 8.79
C GLY A 121 -4.20 9.41 8.07
N LEU A 122 -4.08 10.16 6.97
CA LEU A 122 -2.87 10.28 6.14
C LEU A 122 -2.16 11.62 6.39
N ASP A 123 -0.83 11.61 6.31
CA ASP A 123 -0.03 12.85 6.25
C ASP A 123 -0.03 13.40 4.82
N ALA A 124 -0.70 14.54 4.64
CA ALA A 124 -0.83 15.23 3.37
C ALA A 124 0.53 15.61 2.74
N GLN A 125 1.50 16.06 3.54
CA GLN A 125 2.82 16.46 3.07
C GLN A 125 3.66 15.26 2.67
N TRP A 126 3.57 14.17 3.43
CA TRP A 126 4.21 12.91 3.09
C TRP A 126 3.67 12.37 1.76
N LEU A 127 2.35 12.42 1.57
CA LEU A 127 1.72 11.95 0.34
C LEU A 127 2.13 12.79 -0.88
N ARG A 128 2.13 14.13 -0.77
CA ARG A 128 2.63 15.04 -1.82
C ARG A 128 4.07 14.69 -2.21
N ARG A 129 4.97 14.52 -1.22
CA ARG A 129 6.37 14.12 -1.47
C ARG A 129 6.48 12.74 -2.14
N GLY A 130 5.64 11.79 -1.74
CA GLY A 130 5.56 10.46 -2.35
C GLY A 130 5.18 10.53 -3.83
N LEU A 131 4.10 11.24 -4.14
CA LEU A 131 3.59 11.40 -5.49
C LEU A 131 4.58 12.14 -6.41
N ALA A 132 5.18 13.23 -5.93
CA ALA A 132 6.19 13.98 -6.70
C ALA A 132 7.40 13.10 -7.07
N ARG A 133 7.91 12.30 -6.13
CA ARG A 133 9.01 11.34 -6.40
C ARG A 133 8.60 10.27 -7.41
N ALA A 134 7.38 9.75 -7.30
CA ALA A 134 6.86 8.75 -8.22
C ALA A 134 6.68 9.31 -9.64
N GLN A 135 6.31 10.58 -9.79
CA GLN A 135 6.22 11.23 -11.11
C GLN A 135 7.61 11.37 -11.75
N VAL A 136 8.60 11.92 -11.03
CA VAL A 136 9.97 12.07 -11.52
C VAL A 136 10.58 10.73 -11.94
N ALA A 137 10.38 9.69 -11.12
CA ALA A 137 10.88 8.35 -11.45
C ALA A 137 10.30 7.79 -12.76
N ARG A 138 9.10 8.22 -13.15
CA ARG A 138 8.41 7.75 -14.35
C ARG A 138 8.69 8.57 -15.60
N GLU A 139 9.09 9.83 -15.45
CA GLU A 139 9.58 10.65 -16.56
C GLU A 139 10.89 10.09 -17.14
N GLY A 140 11.71 9.43 -16.30
CA GLY A 140 12.96 8.80 -16.72
C GLY A 140 12.81 7.42 -17.40
N GLU A 141 11.64 6.78 -17.32
CA GLU A 141 11.39 5.48 -17.95
C GLU A 141 10.73 5.67 -19.33
N PRO A 142 11.43 5.40 -20.45
CA PRO A 142 10.82 5.50 -21.77
C PRO A 142 9.65 4.52 -21.86
N GLY A 143 8.47 5.07 -22.13
CA GLY A 143 7.17 4.43 -22.02
C GLY A 143 7.14 2.96 -22.46
N LYS A 144 7.16 2.06 -21.47
CA LYS A 144 6.63 0.70 -21.60
C LYS A 144 5.10 0.82 -21.62
N ASP A 145 4.57 1.51 -22.61
CA ASP A 145 3.15 1.45 -22.95
C ASP A 145 2.92 0.00 -23.36
N GLY A 146 2.49 -0.78 -22.37
CA GLY A 146 2.06 -2.15 -22.53
C GLY A 146 0.94 -2.16 -23.55
N ARG A 147 1.32 -2.33 -24.82
CA ARG A 147 0.49 -3.02 -25.80
C ARG A 147 0.11 -4.31 -25.11
N ARG A 148 -1.11 -4.35 -24.56
CA ARG A 148 -1.71 -5.59 -24.10
C ARG A 148 -1.54 -6.55 -25.26
N LEU A 149 -0.64 -7.52 -25.09
CA LEU A 149 -0.61 -8.70 -25.92
C LEU A 149 -1.85 -9.50 -25.50
N VAL A 150 -3.05 -8.97 -25.80
CA VAL A 150 -4.21 -9.83 -25.93
C VAL A 150 -3.86 -10.69 -27.13
N ARG A 151 -3.26 -11.85 -26.85
CA ARG A 151 -3.24 -12.95 -27.80
C ARG A 151 -4.71 -13.18 -28.11
N ARG A 152 -5.19 -12.70 -29.26
CA ARG A 152 -6.53 -13.03 -29.75
C ARG A 152 -6.55 -14.54 -29.83
N MET A 153 -7.13 -15.20 -28.84
CA MET A 153 -7.58 -16.57 -29.00
C MET A 153 -8.69 -16.49 -30.03
N ALA A 154 -8.42 -16.93 -31.25
CA ALA A 154 -9.45 -17.09 -32.26
C ALA A 154 -10.45 -18.09 -31.69
N GLY A 155 -11.61 -17.60 -31.24
CA GLY A 155 -12.70 -18.46 -30.80
C GLY A 155 -13.15 -19.30 -32.00
N THR A 156 -12.83 -20.58 -31.99
CA THR A 156 -13.37 -21.55 -32.94
C THR A 156 -14.87 -21.62 -32.71
N ARG A 157 -15.65 -20.97 -33.58
CA ARG A 157 -17.11 -20.98 -33.53
C ARG A 157 -17.58 -22.42 -33.74
N HIS A 158 -18.05 -23.06 -32.68
CA HIS A 158 -18.76 -24.33 -32.76
C HIS A 158 -20.07 -24.11 -33.52
N ARG A 159 -20.21 -24.71 -34.71
CA ARG A 159 -21.46 -24.71 -35.47
C ARG A 159 -22.24 -25.96 -35.06
N ILE A 160 -23.24 -25.78 -34.21
CA ILE A 160 -24.20 -26.85 -33.90
C ILE A 160 -25.19 -26.90 -35.07
N SER A 161 -25.02 -27.87 -35.95
CA SER A 161 -26.01 -28.23 -36.96
C SER A 161 -27.15 -29.00 -36.27
N GLY A 162 -28.27 -28.32 -36.04
CA GLY A 162 -29.52 -28.95 -35.62
C GLY A 162 -30.25 -29.55 -36.82
N HIS A 163 -30.43 -30.87 -36.79
CA HIS A 163 -31.15 -31.65 -37.79
C HIS A 163 -32.66 -31.33 -37.73
N ARG A 164 -33.30 -31.16 -38.89
CA ARG A 164 -34.74 -30.89 -39.03
C ARG A 164 -35.48 -32.22 -39.05
N PHE A 165 -36.27 -32.52 -38.02
CA PHE A 165 -37.23 -33.63 -38.05
C PHE A 165 -38.48 -33.19 -38.83
N GLY A 166 -38.96 -34.10 -39.69
CA GLY A 166 -40.21 -33.99 -40.43
C GLY A 166 -41.39 -34.59 -39.67
#